data_AF-A0A7C1D4Q0-F1
#
_entry.id   AF-A0A7C1D4Q0-F1
#
_cell.length_a   1.000
_cell.length_b   1.000
_cell.length_c   1.000
_cell.angle_alpha   90.00
_cell.angle_beta   90.00
_cell.angle_gamma   90.00
#
_symmetry.space_group_name_H-M   'P 1'
#
loop_
_entity.id
_entity.type
_entity.pdbx_description
1 polymer ?
#
loop_
_entity_poly.entity_id
_entity_poly.type
_entity_poly.pdbx_seq_one_letter_code
_entity_poly.pdbx_strand_id
1 'polypeptide(L)'
;MNNLISAINNILPSNTQYLVGYANLQGLLPDKYRGFDYAIVLGRKLDDTIIDAIADGPTIEYYNHYEEVNLELSKVVNHLSDEMQRVDHKAWAIEPNILERDID
;
A
#
# COMPACT_ATOMS: atom_id res chain seq x y z
N MET A 1 -1.94 -9.43 19.46
CA MET A 1 -0.80 -9.71 18.55
C MET A 1 -1.11 -10.83 17.55
N ASN A 2 -1.58 -12.02 17.97
CA ASN A 2 -1.92 -13.11 17.03
C ASN A 2 -3.03 -12.75 16.02
N ASN A 3 -4.03 -11.95 16.42
CA ASN A 3 -5.14 -11.58 15.53
C ASN A 3 -4.73 -10.60 14.40
N LEU A 4 -3.75 -9.73 14.65
CA LEU A 4 -3.27 -8.75 13.67
C LEU A 4 -2.49 -9.45 12.53
N ILE A 5 -1.56 -10.33 12.90
CA ILE A 5 -0.78 -11.10 11.93
C ILE A 5 -1.70 -12.01 11.10
N SER A 6 -2.71 -12.62 11.73
CA SER A 6 -3.72 -13.40 11.00
C SER A 6 -4.56 -12.54 10.05
N ALA A 7 -4.99 -11.34 10.45
CA ALA A 7 -5.72 -10.42 9.56
C ALA A 7 -4.86 -10.01 8.35
N ILE A 8 -3.59 -9.66 8.57
CA ILE A 8 -2.65 -9.33 7.50
C ILE A 8 -2.45 -10.54 6.57
N ASN A 9 -2.19 -11.73 7.10
CA ASN A 9 -1.95 -12.93 6.30
C ASN A 9 -3.20 -13.40 5.52
N ASN A 10 -4.40 -13.14 6.03
CA ASN A 10 -5.64 -13.46 5.31
C ASN A 10 -5.83 -12.58 4.07
N ILE A 11 -5.41 -11.32 4.14
CA ILE A 11 -5.60 -10.32 3.08
C ILE A 11 -4.40 -10.32 2.13
N LEU A 12 -3.20 -10.49 2.67
CA LEU A 12 -1.92 -10.50 1.97
C LEU A 12 -1.20 -11.84 2.20
N PRO A 13 -1.73 -12.96 1.69
CA PRO A 13 -1.04 -14.23 1.81
C PRO A 13 0.28 -14.21 1.04
N SER A 14 1.20 -15.09 1.43
CA SER A 14 2.58 -15.13 0.91
C SER A 14 2.69 -15.45 -0.58
N ASN A 15 1.62 -15.94 -1.19
CA ASN A 15 1.52 -16.24 -2.63
C ASN A 15 0.91 -15.09 -3.45
N THR A 16 0.69 -13.93 -2.84
CA THR A 16 0.27 -12.74 -3.59
C THR A 16 1.38 -12.23 -4.50
N GLN A 17 0.98 -11.47 -5.50
CA GLN A 17 1.89 -10.73 -6.40
C GLN A 17 2.53 -9.49 -5.75
N TYR A 18 2.35 -9.30 -4.45
CA TYR A 18 2.82 -8.15 -3.71
C TYR A 18 4.11 -8.44 -2.95
N LEU A 19 5.03 -7.49 -2.97
CA LEU A 19 6.08 -7.39 -1.98
C LEU A 19 5.51 -6.69 -0.75
N VAL A 20 5.65 -7.27 0.43
CA VAL A 20 5.16 -6.67 1.68
C VAL A 20 6.33 -6.38 2.62
N GLY A 21 6.41 -5.15 3.09
CA GLY A 21 7.39 -4.68 4.06
C GLY A 21 6.72 -4.15 5.33
N TYR A 22 7.46 -4.17 6.43
CA TYR A 22 6.99 -3.69 7.74
C TYR A 22 8.03 -2.74 8.34
N ALA A 23 7.57 -1.67 8.98
CA ALA A 23 8.45 -0.72 9.64
C ALA A 23 7.89 -0.28 10.99
N ASN A 24 8.78 -0.07 11.97
CA ASN A 24 8.47 0.64 13.21
C ASN A 24 8.72 2.14 12.97
N LEU A 25 7.70 2.95 13.20
CA LEU A 25 7.68 4.40 12.98
C LEU A 25 7.69 5.20 14.28
N GLN A 26 7.83 4.55 15.43
CA GLN A 26 7.82 5.20 16.73
C GLN A 26 8.88 6.31 16.81
N GLY A 27 8.44 7.53 17.08
CA GLY A 27 9.31 8.72 17.15
C GLY A 27 9.81 9.25 15.81
N LEU A 28 9.37 8.68 14.69
CA LEU A 28 9.74 9.13 13.34
C LEU A 28 8.66 10.01 12.68
N LEU A 29 7.41 9.89 13.12
CA LEU A 29 6.30 10.64 12.53
C LEU A 29 6.02 11.97 13.25
N PRO A 30 5.55 13.00 12.52
CA PRO A 30 4.96 14.20 13.11
C PRO A 30 3.85 13.90 14.12
N ASP A 31 3.65 14.80 15.09
CA ASP A 31 2.66 14.65 16.16
C ASP A 31 1.22 14.45 15.67
N LYS A 32 0.87 14.98 14.48
CA LYS A 32 -0.47 14.76 13.87
C LYS A 32 -0.77 13.28 13.60
N TYR A 33 0.27 12.44 13.48
CA TYR A 33 0.14 11.00 13.26
C TYR A 33 0.41 10.16 14.51
N ARG A 34 0.34 10.76 15.71
CA ARG A 34 0.51 10.02 16.97
C ARG A 34 -0.44 8.81 17.05
N GLY A 35 0.12 7.66 17.44
CA GLY A 35 -0.59 6.38 17.50
C GLY A 35 -0.54 5.55 16.22
N PHE A 36 0.17 6.00 15.18
CA PHE A 36 0.51 5.21 13.99
C PHE A 36 1.98 4.76 14.04
N ASP A 37 2.33 3.98 15.07
CA ASP A 37 3.72 3.62 15.35
C ASP A 37 4.28 2.51 14.43
N TYR A 38 3.47 1.99 13.51
CA TYR A 38 3.86 0.93 12.58
C TYR A 38 3.34 1.21 11.17
N ALA A 39 4.13 0.84 10.16
CA ALA A 39 3.72 0.83 8.76
C ALA A 39 3.76 -0.57 8.17
N ILE A 40 2.83 -0.80 7.25
CA ILE A 40 2.81 -1.92 6.32
C ILE A 40 2.91 -1.31 4.93
N VAL A 41 3.92 -1.71 4.17
CA VAL A 41 4.19 -1.18 2.84
C VAL A 41 3.95 -2.29 1.81
N LEU A 42 3.18 -1.99 0.79
CA LEU A 42 2.92 -2.90 -0.32
C LEU A 42 3.60 -2.38 -1.59
N GLY A 43 4.30 -3.27 -2.29
CA GLY A 43 4.83 -3.02 -3.62
C GLY A 43 4.24 -4.00 -4.62
N ARG A 44 3.85 -3.50 -5.80
CA ARG A 44 3.41 -4.34 -6.93
C ARG A 44 4.39 -4.15 -8.09
N LYS A 45 4.96 -5.25 -8.58
CA LYS A 45 5.81 -5.20 -9.77
C LYS A 45 4.98 -4.83 -10.99
N LEU A 46 5.44 -3.90 -11.83
CA LEU A 46 4.81 -3.62 -13.13
C LEU A 46 5.19 -4.71 -14.15
N ASP A 47 4.46 -4.77 -15.27
CA ASP A 47 4.73 -5.76 -16.32
C ASP A 47 6.02 -5.41 -17.05
N ASP A 48 6.98 -6.35 -17.07
CA ASP A 48 8.29 -6.11 -17.69
C ASP A 48 8.16 -5.77 -19.18
N THR A 49 7.20 -6.36 -19.90
CA THR A 49 7.00 -6.09 -21.34
C THR A 49 6.58 -4.65 -21.58
N ILE A 50 5.72 -4.11 -20.72
CA ILE A 50 5.25 -2.73 -20.80
C ILE A 50 6.36 -1.75 -20.42
N ILE A 51 7.14 -2.09 -19.40
CA ILE A 51 8.28 -1.28 -18.95
C ILE A 51 9.40 -1.27 -19.99
N ASP A 52 9.72 -2.42 -20.57
CA ASP A 52 10.79 -2.57 -21.56
C ASP A 52 10.44 -1.89 -22.91
N ALA A 53 9.15 -1.61 -23.16
CA ALA A 53 8.69 -0.87 -24.34
C ALA A 53 8.90 0.65 -24.23
N ILE A 54 9.26 1.17 -23.05
CA ILE A 54 9.52 2.60 -22.83
C ILE A 54 10.88 2.96 -23.45
N ALA A 55 10.86 3.65 -24.58
CA ALA A 55 12.08 4.07 -25.29
C ALA A 55 12.45 5.54 -25.04
N ASP A 56 11.48 6.46 -25.17
CA ASP A 56 11.69 7.91 -25.00
C ASP A 56 10.48 8.56 -24.29
N GLY A 57 10.35 8.21 -23.01
CA GLY A 57 9.29 8.72 -22.14
C GLY A 57 8.04 7.81 -22.04
N PRO A 58 7.11 8.16 -21.13
CA PRO A 58 5.94 7.33 -20.83
C PRO A 58 5.09 7.04 -22.07
N THR A 59 4.74 5.77 -22.27
CA THR A 59 3.74 5.38 -23.28
C THR A 59 2.34 5.38 -22.67
N ILE A 60 1.31 5.35 -23.52
CA ILE A 60 -0.07 5.25 -23.03
C ILE A 60 -0.31 3.89 -22.36
N GLU A 61 0.34 2.83 -22.85
CA GLU A 61 0.29 1.49 -22.27
C GLU A 61 0.91 1.47 -20.88
N TYR A 62 2.07 2.11 -20.71
CA TYR A 62 2.68 2.28 -19.40
C TYR A 62 1.77 3.06 -18.44
N TYR A 63 1.22 4.19 -18.90
CA TYR A 63 0.33 5.02 -18.10
C TYR A 63 -0.90 4.24 -17.63
N ASN A 64 -1.57 3.54 -18.54
CA ASN A 64 -2.75 2.74 -18.19
C ASN A 64 -2.40 1.62 -17.21
N HIS A 65 -1.30 0.89 -17.44
CA HIS A 65 -0.86 -0.18 -16.54
C HIS A 65 -0.50 0.34 -15.15
N TYR A 66 0.16 1.49 -15.09
CA TYR A 66 0.47 2.18 -13.83
C TYR A 66 -0.79 2.56 -13.05
N GLU A 67 -1.78 3.16 -13.72
CA GLU A 67 -3.06 3.53 -13.11
C GLU A 67 -3.87 2.30 -12.65
N GLU A 68 -3.88 1.22 -13.44
CA GLU A 68 -4.54 -0.04 -13.07
C GLU A 68 -3.91 -0.66 -11.82
N VAL A 69 -2.58 -0.71 -11.77
CA VAL A 69 -1.84 -1.22 -10.60
C VAL A 69 -2.06 -0.33 -9.37
N ASN A 70 -2.10 0.99 -9.54
CA ASN A 70 -2.38 1.90 -8.43
C ASN A 70 -3.80 1.71 -7.90
N LEU A 71 -4.79 1.58 -8.78
CA LEU A 71 -6.17 1.32 -8.39
C LEU A 71 -6.32 -0.03 -7.66
N GLU A 72 -5.59 -1.06 -8.12
CA GLU A 72 -5.49 -2.34 -7.42
C GLU A 72 -4.92 -2.15 -6.00
N LEU A 73 -3.77 -1.48 -5.88
CA LEU A 73 -3.12 -1.22 -4.59
C LEU A 73 -4.04 -0.42 -3.66
N SER A 74 -4.69 0.64 -4.13
CA SER A 74 -5.70 1.42 -3.36
C SER A 74 -6.78 0.52 -2.76
N LYS A 75 -7.35 -0.39 -3.56
CA LYS A 75 -8.39 -1.32 -3.09
C LYS A 75 -7.86 -2.24 -1.99
N VAL A 76 -6.65 -2.75 -2.16
CA VAL A 76 -6.02 -3.67 -1.19
C VAL A 76 -5.71 -2.96 0.12
N VAL A 77 -5.10 -1.76 0.09
CA VAL A 77 -4.73 -1.04 1.32
C VAL A 77 -5.95 -0.54 2.08
N ASN A 78 -7.00 -0.10 1.38
CA ASN A 78 -8.26 0.28 2.01
C ASN A 78 -8.93 -0.93 2.67
N HIS A 79 -9.00 -2.06 1.98
CA HIS A 79 -9.55 -3.28 2.57
C HIS A 79 -8.75 -3.73 3.80
N LEU A 80 -7.42 -3.67 3.75
CA LEU A 80 -6.56 -3.97 4.91
C LEU A 80 -6.85 -3.02 6.09
N SER A 81 -6.94 -1.71 5.82
CA SER A 81 -7.27 -0.70 6.83
C SER A 81 -8.63 -0.97 7.47
N ASP A 82 -9.64 -1.28 6.66
CA ASP A 82 -11.00 -1.59 7.14
C ASP A 82 -11.01 -2.82 8.07
N GLU A 83 -10.33 -3.90 7.66
CA GLU A 83 -10.24 -5.11 8.49
C GLU A 83 -9.50 -4.86 9.80
N MET A 84 -8.44 -4.03 9.79
CA MET A 84 -7.74 -3.62 11.00
C MET A 84 -8.63 -2.80 11.94
N GLN A 85 -9.38 -1.85 11.40
CA GLN A 85 -10.32 -1.05 12.16
C GLN A 85 -11.44 -1.91 12.77
N ARG A 86 -11.92 -2.95 12.06
CA ARG A 86 -12.91 -3.90 12.59
C ARG A 86 -12.42 -4.71 13.78
N VAL A 87 -11.11 -4.96 13.87
CA VAL A 87 -10.48 -5.61 15.02
C VAL A 87 -9.92 -4.62 16.05
N ASP A 88 -10.47 -3.40 16.08
CA ASP A 88 -10.17 -2.32 17.05
C ASP A 88 -8.70 -1.83 17.01
N HIS A 89 -8.08 -1.84 15.82
CA HIS A 89 -6.77 -1.24 15.60
C HIS A 89 -6.91 0.04 14.78
N LYS A 90 -6.27 1.13 15.23
CA LYS A 90 -6.16 2.36 14.46
C LYS A 90 -5.31 2.09 13.22
N ALA A 91 -5.93 2.15 12.04
CA ALA A 91 -5.26 1.96 10.77
C ALA A 91 -5.72 3.03 9.78
N TRP A 92 -4.82 3.42 8.88
CA TRP A 92 -5.12 4.36 7.83
C TRP A 92 -4.43 3.93 6.54
N ALA A 93 -5.23 3.75 5.50
CA ALA A 93 -4.75 3.52 4.16
C ALA A 93 -4.15 4.80 3.57
N ILE A 94 -2.89 4.71 3.12
CA ILE A 94 -2.27 5.72 2.26
C ILE A 94 -2.28 5.15 0.85
N GLU A 95 -3.10 5.73 -0.02
CA GLU A 95 -3.21 5.27 -1.40
C GLU A 95 -2.03 5.75 -2.25
N PRO A 96 -1.70 5.04 -3.35
CA PRO A 96 -0.79 5.55 -4.36
C PRO A 96 -1.24 6.93 -4.88
N ASN A 97 -0.27 7.77 -5.23
CA ASN A 97 -0.47 9.11 -5.81
C ASN A 97 -1.10 10.16 -4.88
N ILE A 98 -1.35 9.84 -3.61
CA ILE A 98 -1.72 10.85 -2.61
C ILE A 98 -0.47 11.65 -2.22
N LEU A 99 -0.55 12.98 -2.27
CA LEU A 99 0.48 13.86 -1.73
C LEU A 99 0.14 14.22 -0.28
N GLU A 100 1.14 14.58 0.53
CA GLU A 100 0.91 14.94 1.94
C GLU A 100 -0.13 16.07 2.13
N ARG A 101 -0.25 16.97 1.15
CA ARG A 101 -1.27 18.03 1.15
C ARG A 101 -2.71 17.52 1.00
N ASP A 102 -2.88 16.29 0.51
CA ASP A 102 -4.18 15.65 0.27
C ASP A 102 -4.59 14.79 1.50
N ILE A 103 -3.75 14.75 2.54
CA ILE A 103 -3.86 13.96 3.76
C ILE A 103 -4.42 14.81 4.94
N ASP A 104 -4.62 16.11 4.73
CA ASP A 104 -5.08 17.10 5.73
C ASP A 104 -6.53 17.57 5.51
#